data_AF-A0A485DAL2-F1
#
_entry.id   AF-A0A485DAL2-F1
#
_cell.length_a   1.000
_cell.length_b   1.000
_cell.length_c   1.000
_cell.angle_alpha   90.00
_cell.angle_beta   90.00
_cell.angle_gamma   90.00
#
_symmetry.space_group_name_H-M   'P 1'
#
loop_
_entity.id
_entity.type
_entity.pdbx_description
1 polymer ?
#
loop_
_entity_poly.entity_id
_entity_poly.type
_entity_poly.pdbx_seq_one_letter_code
_entity_poly.pdbx_strand_id
1 'polypeptide(L)'
;MGMSWREFWRKRRAIPGISFIRDYADDASYIDALAASVRASFAVHGEPDVLLLSYHGIPQRFAQEGDDYPQRCRDTTRELVSALGLSPDRAMMTFQSRFGREPWLTPYTDETLKMLGEKGGEAYSGDLPGLCCGLSGNAGGDCGAEPGSLPRGRRAEI
;
A
#
# COMPACT_ATOMS: atom_id res chain seq x y z
N MET A 1 6.66 41.53 -8.20
CA MET A 1 7.35 42.10 -7.02
C MET A 1 7.08 41.18 -5.84
N GLY A 2 7.95 40.19 -5.62
CA GLY A 2 7.76 39.19 -4.57
C GLY A 2 8.21 39.76 -3.23
N MET A 3 7.31 39.86 -2.25
CA MET A 3 7.69 40.21 -0.89
C MET A 3 8.65 39.14 -0.35
N SER A 4 9.76 39.59 0.23
CA SER A 4 10.71 38.71 0.92
C SER A 4 10.04 38.06 2.12
N TRP A 5 10.32 36.77 2.37
CA TRP A 5 9.90 36.08 3.59
C TRP A 5 10.27 36.86 4.86
N ARG A 6 11.40 37.60 4.84
CA ARG A 6 11.80 38.48 5.95
C ARG A 6 10.80 39.64 6.16
N GLU A 7 10.29 40.25 5.09
CA GLU A 7 9.32 41.35 5.20
C GLU A 7 7.93 40.86 5.63
N PHE A 8 7.55 39.66 5.20
CA PHE A 8 6.29 39.01 5.58
C PHE A 8 6.22 38.76 7.08
N TRP A 9 7.28 38.23 7.68
CA TRP A 9 7.35 37.94 9.11
C TRP A 9 7.54 39.19 9.97
N ARG A 10 8.30 40.18 9.51
CA ARG A 10 8.60 41.41 10.27
C ARG A 10 7.35 42.23 10.64
N LYS A 11 6.29 42.18 9.82
CA LYS A 11 5.06 42.97 10.05
C LYS A 11 4.04 42.27 10.96
N ARG A 12 4.21 40.99 11.30
CA ARG A 12 3.25 40.22 12.10
C ARG A 12 3.75 40.08 13.53
N ARG A 13 3.02 40.66 14.48
CA ARG A 13 3.30 40.53 15.93
C ARG A 13 2.88 39.17 16.51
N ALA A 14 1.95 38.48 15.84
CA ALA A 14 1.56 37.11 16.18
C ALA A 14 2.19 36.15 15.16
N ILE A 15 3.20 35.42 15.61
CA ILE A 15 3.85 34.36 14.83
C ILE A 15 3.03 33.08 15.07
N PRO A 16 2.56 32.38 14.01
CA PRO A 16 1.86 31.12 14.18
C PRO A 16 2.83 30.05 14.67
N GLY A 17 2.37 29.18 15.57
CA GLY A 17 3.07 27.95 15.86
C GLY A 17 3.12 27.08 14.60
N ILE A 18 4.28 26.47 14.35
CA ILE A 18 4.46 25.50 13.28
C ILE A 18 4.61 24.14 13.95
N SER A 19 3.73 23.21 13.58
CA SER A 19 3.82 21.81 13.98
C SER A 19 3.93 20.96 12.72
N PHE A 20 4.84 19.98 12.74
CA PHE A 20 4.99 19.00 11.67
C PHE A 20 4.52 17.65 12.19
N ILE A 21 3.58 17.05 11.47
CA ILE A 21 3.24 15.64 11.64
C ILE A 21 4.13 14.89 10.65
N ARG A 22 5.14 14.19 11.19
CA ARG A 22 6.13 13.46 10.38
C ARG A 22 5.53 12.19 9.79
N ASP A 23 4.82 11.42 10.62
CA ASP A 23 4.27 10.11 10.26
C ASP A 23 3.04 9.78 11.13
N TYR A 24 2.26 8.81 10.67
CA TYR A 24 1.06 8.29 11.34
C TYR A 24 0.85 6.79 11.03
N ALA A 25 1.96 6.09 10.74
CA ALA A 25 1.94 4.69 10.30
C ALA A 25 1.31 3.74 11.35
N ASP A 26 1.38 4.11 12.63
CA ASP A 26 0.87 3.40 13.80
C ASP A 26 -0.24 4.19 14.53
N ASP A 27 -0.76 5.26 13.92
CA ASP A 27 -1.85 6.04 14.52
C ASP A 27 -3.14 5.21 14.53
N ALA A 28 -3.73 5.04 15.71
CA ALA A 28 -4.93 4.22 15.88
C ALA A 28 -6.10 4.68 15.02
N SER A 29 -6.29 6.01 14.86
CA SER A 29 -7.41 6.55 14.06
C SER A 29 -7.20 6.27 12.57
N TYR A 30 -5.95 6.33 12.11
CA TYR A 30 -5.59 5.96 10.74
C TYR A 30 -5.83 4.46 10.47
N ILE A 31 -5.37 3.60 11.38
CA ILE A 31 -5.58 2.15 11.27
C ILE A 31 -7.07 1.80 11.31
N ASP A 32 -7.85 2.42 12.18
CA ASP A 32 -9.30 2.20 12.27
C ASP A 32 -10.02 2.60 10.97
N ALA A 33 -9.64 3.73 10.36
CA ALA A 33 -10.18 4.16 9.08
C ALA A 33 -9.83 3.19 7.95
N LEU A 34 -8.58 2.70 7.90
CA LEU A 34 -8.17 1.68 6.95
C LEU A 34 -8.93 0.36 7.15
N ALA A 35 -9.03 -0.12 8.39
CA ALA A 35 -9.75 -1.34 8.72
C ALA A 35 -11.24 -1.23 8.35
N ALA A 36 -11.86 -0.06 8.56
CA ALA A 36 -13.23 0.20 8.13
C ALA A 36 -13.39 0.09 6.62
N SER A 37 -12.45 0.66 5.84
CA SER A 37 -12.45 0.56 4.37
C SER A 37 -12.32 -0.89 3.88
N VAL A 38 -11.39 -1.65 4.47
CA VAL A 38 -11.19 -3.07 4.15
C VAL A 38 -12.43 -3.90 4.48
N ARG A 39 -13.01 -3.71 5.67
CA ARG A 39 -14.26 -4.39 6.08
C ARG A 39 -15.43 -4.05 5.16
N ALA A 40 -15.53 -2.80 4.71
CA ALA A 40 -16.54 -2.41 3.73
C ALA A 40 -16.37 -3.15 2.40
N SER A 41 -15.13 -3.32 1.95
CA SER A 41 -14.83 -4.14 0.76
C SER A 41 -15.18 -5.62 0.97
N PHE A 42 -14.87 -6.20 2.13
CA PHE A 42 -15.25 -7.58 2.46
C PHE A 42 -16.77 -7.78 2.47
N ALA A 43 -17.53 -6.78 2.89
CA ALA A 43 -18.99 -6.84 2.86
C ALA A 43 -19.57 -6.89 1.43
N VAL A 44 -18.86 -6.32 0.45
CA VAL A 44 -19.30 -6.29 -0.96
C VAL A 44 -18.80 -7.52 -1.73
N HIS A 45 -17.55 -7.91 -1.51
CA HIS A 45 -16.87 -8.93 -2.33
C HIS A 45 -16.69 -10.28 -1.63
N GLY A 46 -17.01 -10.38 -0.35
CA GLY A 46 -16.70 -11.53 0.50
C GLY A 46 -15.31 -11.41 1.12
N GLU A 47 -15.06 -12.22 2.16
CA GLU A 47 -13.75 -12.26 2.82
C GLU A 47 -12.76 -13.06 1.97
N PRO A 48 -11.58 -12.52 1.65
CA PRO A 48 -10.60 -13.19 0.81
C PRO A 48 -9.78 -14.22 1.57
N ASP A 49 -9.26 -15.23 0.89
CA ASP A 49 -8.33 -16.19 1.50
C ASP A 49 -7.02 -15.52 1.94
N VAL A 50 -6.51 -14.61 1.11
CA VAL A 50 -5.30 -13.81 1.33
C VAL A 50 -5.57 -12.34 1.02
N LEU A 51 -5.25 -11.46 1.97
CA LEU A 51 -5.27 -10.01 1.81
C LEU A 51 -3.91 -9.53 1.30
N LEU A 52 -3.89 -8.84 0.16
CA LEU A 52 -2.66 -8.28 -0.42
C LEU A 52 -2.62 -6.76 -0.20
N LEU A 53 -1.66 -6.31 0.60
CA LEU A 53 -1.42 -4.90 0.90
C LEU A 53 -0.30 -4.41 0.00
N SER A 54 -0.61 -3.51 -0.93
CA SER A 54 0.37 -2.98 -1.87
C SER A 54 0.78 -1.56 -1.51
N TYR A 55 2.07 -1.32 -1.39
CA TYR A 55 2.68 -0.02 -1.09
C TYR A 55 3.49 0.47 -2.28
N HIS A 56 3.71 1.78 -2.39
CA HIS A 56 4.58 2.31 -3.44
C HIS A 56 6.04 1.90 -3.16
N GLY A 57 6.71 1.33 -4.15
CA GLY A 57 8.11 0.95 -3.99
C GLY A 57 9.01 2.18 -3.89
N ILE A 58 10.15 2.02 -3.23
CA ILE A 58 11.29 2.92 -3.33
C ILE A 58 12.52 2.12 -3.77
N PRO A 59 13.50 2.76 -4.44
CA PRO A 59 14.80 2.17 -4.67
C PRO A 59 15.42 1.64 -3.37
N GLN A 60 16.01 0.44 -3.43
CA GLN A 60 16.55 -0.23 -2.25
C GLN A 60 17.67 0.58 -1.56
N ARG A 61 18.40 1.39 -2.32
CA ARG A 61 19.44 2.28 -1.79
C ARG A 61 18.90 3.24 -0.73
N PHE A 62 17.69 3.80 -0.90
CA PHE A 62 17.14 4.74 0.08
C PHE A 62 16.88 4.07 1.43
N ALA A 63 16.37 2.84 1.42
CA ALA A 63 16.22 2.04 2.63
C ALA A 63 17.58 1.73 3.29
N GLN A 64 18.63 1.49 2.50
CA GLN A 64 19.99 1.26 3.02
C GLN A 64 20.65 2.53 3.56
N GLU A 65 20.32 3.68 2.98
CA GLU A 65 20.78 5.01 3.41
C GLU A 65 20.06 5.52 4.67
N GLY A 66 19.05 4.79 5.17
CA GLY A 66 18.40 5.05 6.46
C GLY A 66 16.95 5.51 6.38
N ASP A 67 16.30 5.42 5.22
CA ASP A 67 14.87 5.67 5.09
C ASP A 67 14.06 4.64 5.89
N ASP A 68 13.21 5.11 6.80
CA ASP A 68 12.37 4.27 7.66
C ASP A 68 11.08 3.78 6.98
N TYR A 69 10.81 4.21 5.74
CA TYR A 69 9.63 3.83 4.95
C TYR A 69 9.32 2.33 4.96
N PRO A 70 10.28 1.39 4.72
CA PRO A 70 9.97 -0.03 4.74
C PRO A 70 9.49 -0.52 6.11
N GLN A 71 10.02 0.07 7.20
CA GLN A 71 9.61 -0.26 8.56
C GLN A 71 8.20 0.27 8.83
N ARG A 72 7.90 1.50 8.39
CA ARG A 72 6.57 2.08 8.53
C ARG A 72 5.51 1.27 7.78
N CYS A 73 5.79 0.81 6.57
CA CYS A 73 4.88 -0.11 5.85
C CYS A 73 4.64 -1.41 6.62
N ARG A 74 5.68 -1.99 7.25
CA ARG A 74 5.55 -3.19 8.09
C ARG A 74 4.70 -2.92 9.33
N ASP A 75 4.89 -1.78 9.98
CA ASP A 75 4.13 -1.41 11.17
C ASP A 75 2.65 -1.22 10.82
N THR A 76 2.32 -0.44 9.79
CA THR A 76 0.93 -0.28 9.31
C THR A 76 0.30 -1.63 8.94
N THR A 77 1.05 -2.49 8.25
CA THR A 77 0.57 -3.84 7.91
C THR A 77 0.23 -4.65 9.16
N ARG A 78 1.13 -4.67 10.15
CA ARG A 78 0.93 -5.39 11.41
C ARG A 78 -0.29 -4.88 12.16
N GLU A 79 -0.40 -3.57 12.34
CA GLU A 79 -1.51 -2.95 13.08
C GLU A 79 -2.85 -3.16 12.36
N LEU A 80 -2.87 -3.07 11.03
CA LEU A 80 -4.07 -3.34 10.23
C LEU A 80 -4.50 -4.80 10.32
N VAL A 81 -3.58 -5.75 10.19
CA VAL A 81 -3.88 -7.19 10.32
C VAL A 81 -4.43 -7.50 11.71
N SER A 82 -3.83 -6.91 12.74
CA SER A 82 -4.30 -6.99 14.13
C SER A 82 -5.72 -6.42 14.27
N ALA A 83 -5.99 -5.23 13.72
CA ALA A 83 -7.29 -4.59 13.77
C ALA A 83 -8.37 -5.38 13.02
N LEU A 84 -8.01 -6.07 11.94
CA LEU A 84 -8.92 -6.93 11.18
C LEU A 84 -9.13 -8.30 11.83
N GLY A 85 -8.32 -8.69 12.82
CA GLY A 85 -8.37 -10.00 13.44
C GLY A 85 -7.93 -11.14 12.52
N LEU A 86 -7.12 -10.83 11.50
CA LEU A 86 -6.63 -11.81 10.54
C LEU A 86 -5.36 -12.49 11.06
N SER A 87 -5.14 -13.75 10.66
CA SER A 87 -3.84 -14.39 10.87
C SER A 87 -2.78 -13.69 10.02
N PRO A 88 -1.54 -13.49 10.53
CA PRO A 88 -0.44 -12.96 9.72
C PRO A 88 -0.20 -13.74 8.42
N ASP A 89 -0.51 -15.04 8.40
CA ASP A 89 -0.35 -15.89 7.20
C ASP A 89 -1.37 -15.58 6.10
N ARG A 90 -2.47 -14.92 6.44
CA ARG A 90 -3.53 -14.49 5.51
C ARG A 90 -3.32 -13.06 5.00
N ALA A 91 -2.18 -12.44 5.30
CA ALA A 91 -1.86 -11.11 4.83
C ALA A 91 -0.46 -11.08 4.22
N MET A 92 -0.33 -10.45 3.05
CA MET A 92 0.95 -10.26 2.37
C MET A 92 1.15 -8.78 2.09
N MET A 93 2.36 -8.28 2.32
CA MET A 93 2.77 -6.92 1.97
C MET A 93 3.65 -6.97 0.73
N THR A 94 3.34 -6.15 -0.29
CA THR A 94 4.14 -6.01 -1.51
C THR A 94 4.40 -4.56 -1.88
N PHE A 95 5.39 -4.35 -2.75
CA PHE A 95 5.72 -3.05 -3.31
C PHE A 95 5.37 -3.01 -4.81
N GLN A 96 4.79 -1.91 -5.28
CA GLN A 96 4.39 -1.68 -6.67
C GLN A 96 5.17 -0.51 -7.29
N SER A 97 4.95 -0.28 -8.59
CA SER A 97 5.49 0.89 -9.32
C SER A 97 7.03 0.99 -9.37
N ARG A 98 7.72 -0.14 -9.59
CA ARG A 98 9.17 -0.13 -9.86
C ARG A 98 9.48 0.49 -11.22
N PHE A 99 10.54 1.31 -11.29
CA PHE A 99 11.01 1.93 -12.53
C PHE A 99 12.54 1.88 -12.64
N GLY A 100 13.04 1.63 -13.85
CA GLY A 100 14.47 1.56 -14.11
C GLY A 100 15.10 0.20 -13.80
N ARG A 101 16.45 0.17 -13.80
CA ARG A 101 17.25 -1.06 -13.68
C ARG A 101 17.84 -1.28 -12.29
N GLU A 102 17.73 -0.30 -11.39
CA GLU A 102 18.23 -0.43 -10.03
C GLU A 102 17.35 -1.41 -9.22
N PRO A 103 17.86 -2.04 -8.14
CA PRO A 103 17.04 -2.87 -7.28
C PRO A 103 16.07 -2.01 -6.45
N TRP A 104 14.81 -2.44 -6.38
CA TRP A 104 13.75 -1.81 -5.59
C TRP A 104 13.38 -2.71 -4.41
N LEU A 105 12.59 -2.19 -3.47
CA LEU A 105 12.05 -2.99 -2.38
C LEU A 105 11.22 -4.18 -2.89
N THR A 106 11.44 -5.32 -2.27
CA THR A 106 10.73 -6.57 -2.50
C THR A 106 9.88 -6.94 -1.27
N PRO A 107 8.84 -7.76 -1.42
CA PRO A 107 8.40 -8.48 -2.62
C PRO A 107 7.61 -7.61 -3.61
N TYR A 108 7.75 -7.87 -4.92
CA TYR A 108 7.05 -7.10 -5.96
C TYR A 108 5.60 -7.57 -6.13
N THR A 109 4.70 -6.61 -6.33
CA THR A 109 3.25 -6.89 -6.44
C THR A 109 2.93 -7.72 -7.69
N ASP A 110 3.56 -7.42 -8.83
CA ASP A 110 3.37 -8.14 -10.08
C ASP A 110 3.83 -9.61 -10.00
N GLU A 111 4.97 -9.86 -9.36
CA GLU A 111 5.51 -11.21 -9.16
C GLU A 111 4.69 -12.00 -8.13
N THR A 112 4.23 -11.33 -7.07
CA THR A 112 3.39 -11.96 -6.03
C THR A 112 2.04 -12.35 -6.59
N LEU A 113 1.40 -11.49 -7.40
CA LEU A 113 0.13 -11.81 -8.06
C LEU A 113 0.27 -12.98 -9.03
N LYS A 114 1.36 -13.06 -9.80
CA LYS A 114 1.65 -14.21 -10.68
C LYS A 114 1.78 -15.51 -9.87
N MET A 115 2.57 -15.48 -8.79
CA MET A 115 2.74 -16.64 -7.90
C MET A 115 1.41 -17.07 -7.26
N LEU A 116 0.57 -16.13 -6.84
CA LEU A 116 -0.75 -16.46 -6.27
C LEU A 116 -1.69 -17.05 -7.33
N GLY A 117 -1.67 -16.52 -8.55
CA GLY A 117 -2.41 -17.08 -9.69
C GLY A 117 -1.96 -18.49 -10.07
N GLU A 118 -0.66 -18.77 -10.06
CA GLU A 118 -0.10 -20.10 -10.35
C GLU A 118 -0.44 -21.12 -9.25
N LYS A 119 -0.36 -20.73 -7.97
CA LYS A 119 -0.74 -21.60 -6.84
C LYS A 119 -2.23 -21.92 -6.79
N GLY A 120 -3.09 -21.09 -7.38
CA GLY A 120 -4.52 -21.37 -7.55
C GLY A 120 -4.83 -22.45 -8.59
N GLY A 121 -3.85 -22.89 -9.38
CA GLY A 121 -4.04 -23.73 -10.57
C GLY A 121 -4.45 -25.20 -10.36
N GLU A 122 -4.25 -25.80 -9.18
CA GLU A 122 -4.62 -27.22 -8.94
C GLU A 122 -5.76 -27.44 -7.94
N ALA A 123 -6.22 -26.39 -7.22
CA ALA A 123 -7.33 -26.53 -6.26
C ALA A 123 -8.31 -25.34 -6.22
N TYR A 124 -8.11 -24.29 -7.02
CA TYR A 124 -8.84 -23.03 -6.83
C TYR A 124 -9.15 -22.34 -8.17
N SER A 125 -10.00 -22.97 -9.00
CA SER A 125 -10.52 -22.40 -10.26
C SER A 125 -11.77 -21.52 -10.06
N GLY A 126 -11.84 -20.79 -8.95
CA GLY A 126 -12.83 -19.74 -8.72
C GLY A 126 -12.08 -18.47 -8.38
N ASP A 127 -12.44 -17.37 -9.05
CA ASP A 127 -12.03 -16.00 -8.77
C ASP A 127 -11.35 -15.83 -7.42
N LEU A 128 -10.01 -15.77 -7.38
CA LEU A 128 -9.29 -15.29 -6.21
C LEU A 128 -9.73 -13.84 -6.01
N PRO A 129 -10.55 -13.49 -5.00
CA PRO A 129 -10.80 -12.10 -4.69
C PRO A 129 -9.56 -11.64 -3.92
N GLY A 130 -8.42 -11.51 -4.59
CA GLY A 130 -7.26 -10.84 -4.02
C GLY A 130 -7.63 -9.37 -3.91
N LEU A 131 -8.14 -8.94 -2.75
CA LEU A 131 -8.37 -7.52 -2.52
C LEU A 131 -6.99 -6.86 -2.43
N CYS A 132 -6.62 -6.13 -3.48
CA CYS A 132 -5.44 -5.30 -3.50
C CYS A 132 -5.81 -3.94 -2.93
N CYS A 133 -5.51 -3.71 -1.65
CA CYS A 133 -5.62 -2.38 -1.08
C CYS A 133 -4.35 -1.60 -1.45
N GLY A 134 -4.49 -0.63 -2.36
CA GLY A 134 -3.42 0.30 -2.71
C GLY A 134 -3.19 1.29 -1.57
N LEU A 135 -2.20 1.04 -0.73
CA LEU A 135 -1.76 1.97 0.30
C LEU A 135 -0.71 2.90 -0.29
N SER A 136 -1.18 3.93 -1.00
CA SER A 136 -0.31 5.04 -1.37
C SER A 136 0.05 5.81 -0.10
N GLY A 137 1.35 5.96 0.16
CA GLY A 137 1.85 6.62 1.37
C GLY A 137 1.11 7.93 1.65
N ASN A 138 0.72 8.11 2.92
CA ASN A 138 0.03 9.27 3.46
C ASN A 138 -1.26 9.77 2.76
N ALA A 139 -1.88 8.97 1.90
CA ALA A 139 -3.19 9.29 1.34
C ALA A 139 -4.07 8.05 1.52
N GLY A 140 -5.23 8.21 2.15
CA GLY A 140 -6.21 7.14 2.31
C GLY A 140 -6.40 6.41 0.99
N GLY A 141 -5.97 5.15 0.96
CA GLY A 141 -6.02 4.31 -0.24
C GLY A 141 -7.45 3.96 -0.58
N ASP A 142 -7.84 4.17 -1.83
CA ASP A 142 -9.10 3.66 -2.36
C ASP A 142 -8.96 2.14 -2.54
N CYS A 143 -9.87 1.38 -1.93
CA CYS A 143 -9.96 -0.07 -2.07
C CYS A 143 -10.73 -0.41 -3.35
N GLY A 144 -10.28 0.15 -4.49
CA GLY A 144 -10.83 -0.15 -5.79
C GLY A 144 -10.38 -1.54 -6.22
N ALA A 145 -11.28 -2.52 -6.12
CA ALA A 145 -11.10 -3.81 -6.77
C ALA A 145 -11.16 -3.60 -8.29
N GLU A 146 -10.01 -3.48 -8.94
CA GLU A 146 -9.92 -3.65 -10.40
C GLU A 146 -9.97 -5.16 -10.69
N PRO A 147 -11.06 -5.70 -11.28
CA PRO A 147 -11.07 -7.08 -11.71
C PRO A 147 -10.01 -7.23 -12.81
N GLY A 148 -8.92 -7.91 -12.45
CA GLY A 148 -7.84 -8.26 -13.36
C GLY A 148 -8.37 -9.06 -14.54
N SER A 149 -8.74 -8.39 -15.61
CA SER A 149 -8.99 -9.02 -16.90
C SER A 149 -7.64 -9.39 -17.49
N LEU A 150 -7.16 -10.58 -17.14
CA LEU A 150 -6.07 -11.25 -17.84
C LEU A 150 -6.41 -11.26 -19.35
N PRO A 151 -5.57 -10.72 -20.24
CA PRO A 151 -5.81 -10.84 -21.67
C PRO A 151 -5.74 -12.33 -22.02
N ARG A 152 -6.88 -12.88 -22.46
CA ARG A 152 -6.95 -14.25 -22.99
C ARG A 152 -5.84 -14.40 -24.03
N GLY A 153 -4.91 -15.32 -23.75
CA GLY A 153 -3.78 -15.60 -24.60
C GLY A 153 -4.24 -15.83 -26.03
N ARG A 154 -3.80 -14.96 -26.94
CA ARG A 154 -3.84 -15.26 -28.36
C ARG A 154 -2.70 -16.25 -28.59
N ARG A 155 -3.06 -17.52 -28.85
CA ARG A 155 -2.14 -18.52 -29.40
C ARG A 155 -1.46 -17.91 -30.62
N ALA A 156 -0.14 -17.77 -30.59
CA ALA A 156 0.65 -17.62 -31.80
C ALA A 156 0.77 -19.02 -32.42
N GLU A 157 -0.03 -19.25 -33.45
CA GLU A 157 0.21 -20.31 -34.43
C GLU A 157 1.28 -19.82 -35.42
N ILE A 158 2.29 -20.67 -35.62
CA ILE A 158 3.26 -20.77 -36.73
C ILE A 158 4.38 -19.71 -36.77
#